data_AF-A0A1J5CXJ1-F1
#
_entry.id   AF-A0A1J5CXJ1-F1
#
_cell.length_a   1.000
_cell.length_b   1.000
_cell.length_c   1.000
_cell.angle_alpha   90.00
_cell.angle_beta   90.00
_cell.angle_gamma   90.00
#
_symmetry.space_group_name_H-M   'P 1'
#
loop_
_entity.id
_entity.type
_entity.pdbx_description
1 polymer ?
#
loop_
_entity_poly.entity_id
_entity_poly.type
_entity_poly.pdbx_seq_one_letter_code
_entity_poly.pdbx_strand_id
1 'polypeptide(L)'
;MWQSSTIKGLDEALAELQRAIEGLPDTSVKKKLRDRYQRLKGVRDGLETSSQPIWNPFPFIGILTIAVLLIYVILHFATRER
;
A
#
# COMPACT_ATOMS: atom_id res chain seq x y z
N MET A 1 11.04 16.56 -0.38
CA MET A 1 11.08 15.98 0.98
C MET A 1 9.93 15.01 1.24
N TRP A 2 8.67 15.41 1.09
CA TRP A 2 7.48 14.56 1.35
C TRP A 2 7.44 13.22 0.57
N GLN A 3 7.76 13.22 -0.72
CA GLN A 3 7.77 12.00 -1.55
C GLN A 3 8.74 10.92 -1.07
N SER A 4 9.92 11.31 -0.57
CA SER A 4 10.90 10.35 -0.05
C SER A 4 10.42 9.70 1.24
N SER A 5 9.76 10.46 2.11
CA SER A 5 9.11 9.92 3.32
C SER A 5 7.93 9.01 2.98
N THR A 6 7.15 9.33 1.94
CA THR A 6 6.02 8.50 1.47
C THR A 6 6.50 7.18 0.89
N ILE A 7 7.53 7.17 0.04
CA ILE A 7 8.11 5.93 -0.51
C ILE A 7 8.66 5.07 0.63
N LYS A 8 9.40 5.68 1.57
CA LYS A 8 9.97 4.96 2.71
C LYS A 8 8.87 4.34 3.60
N GLY A 9 7.81 5.08 3.91
CA GLY A 9 6.69 4.53 4.68
C GLY A 9 5.93 3.43 3.93
N LEU A 10 5.86 3.51 2.61
CA LEU A 10 5.23 2.48 1.77
C LEU A 10 6.09 1.21 1.68
N ASP A 11 7.42 1.34 1.62
CA ASP A 11 8.36 0.21 1.70
C ASP A 11 8.25 -0.49 3.07
N GLU A 12 8.11 0.27 4.16
CA GLU A 12 7.94 -0.27 5.51
C GLU A 12 6.62 -1.03 5.65
N ALA A 13 5.52 -0.46 5.14
CA ALA A 13 4.21 -1.11 5.10
C ALA A 13 4.20 -2.37 4.21
N LEU A 14 4.93 -2.36 3.08
CA LEU A 14 5.11 -3.53 2.22
C LEU A 14 5.87 -4.64 2.94
N ALA A 15 6.94 -4.30 3.67
CA ALA A 15 7.72 -5.27 4.44
C ALA A 15 6.89 -5.92 5.56
N GLU A 16 6.09 -5.12 6.27
CA GLU A 16 5.22 -5.62 7.33
C GLU A 16 4.07 -6.48 6.78
N LEU A 17 3.46 -6.07 5.67
CA LEU A 17 2.44 -6.85 4.97
C LEU A 17 3.01 -8.19 4.46
N GLN A 18 4.24 -8.21 3.96
CA GLN A 18 4.91 -9.43 3.53
C GLN A 18 5.13 -10.39 4.70
N ARG A 19 5.65 -9.91 5.84
CA ARG A 19 5.81 -10.73 7.06
C ARG A 19 4.48 -11.30 7.53
N ALA A 20 3.42 -10.50 7.50
CA ALA A 20 2.08 -10.97 7.85
C ALA A 20 1.59 -12.08 6.88
N ILE A 21 1.85 -11.96 5.58
CA ILE A 21 1.51 -13.00 4.59
C ILE A 21 2.28 -14.29 4.83
N GLU A 22 3.57 -14.20 5.17
CA GLU A 22 4.43 -15.35 5.44
C GLU A 22 4.00 -16.11 6.70
N GLY A 23 3.52 -15.40 7.72
CA GLY A 23 2.99 -16.00 8.96
C GLY A 23 1.58 -16.62 8.82
N LEU A 24 0.87 -16.37 7.71
CA LEU A 24 -0.49 -16.88 7.53
C LEU A 24 -0.51 -18.28 6.90
N PRO A 25 -1.37 -19.20 7.40
CA PRO A 25 -1.64 -20.46 6.74
C PRO A 25 -2.28 -20.21 5.36
N ASP A 26 -2.08 -21.15 4.42
CA ASP A 26 -2.61 -21.01 3.07
C ASP A 26 -4.14 -21.03 3.05
N THR A 27 -4.69 -19.82 3.00
CA THR A 27 -6.12 -19.53 3.14
C THR A 27 -6.53 -18.50 2.10
N SER A 28 -7.84 -18.37 1.88
CA SER A 28 -8.39 -17.31 1.03
C SER A 28 -7.97 -15.89 1.50
N VAL A 29 -7.68 -15.72 2.79
CA VAL A 29 -7.15 -14.50 3.38
C VAL A 29 -5.72 -14.24 2.92
N LYS A 30 -4.82 -15.24 2.98
CA LYS A 30 -3.44 -15.13 2.45
C LYS A 30 -3.42 -14.73 0.98
N LYS A 31 -4.31 -15.29 0.16
CA LYS A 31 -4.47 -14.91 -1.25
C LYS A 31 -4.89 -13.44 -1.41
N LYS A 32 -5.89 -12.99 -0.63
CA LYS A 32 -6.34 -11.59 -0.65
C LYS A 32 -5.26 -10.61 -0.18
N LEU A 33 -4.48 -10.96 0.85
CA LEU A 33 -3.36 -10.12 1.28
C LEU A 33 -2.26 -10.09 0.20
N ARG A 34 -1.96 -11.21 -0.45
CA ARG A 34 -0.99 -11.26 -1.55
C ARG A 34 -1.41 -10.38 -2.73
N ASP A 35 -2.69 -10.37 -3.09
CA ASP A 35 -3.23 -9.45 -4.10
C ASP A 35 -3.09 -7.98 -3.69
N ARG A 36 -3.36 -7.66 -2.41
CA ARG A 36 -3.18 -6.30 -1.88
C ARG A 36 -1.72 -5.87 -1.85
N TYR A 37 -0.81 -6.77 -1.50
CA TYR A 37 0.64 -6.54 -1.57
C TYR A 37 1.08 -6.21 -2.99
N GLN A 38 0.63 -6.97 -4.00
CA GLN A 38 0.96 -6.68 -5.40
C GLN A 38 0.45 -5.31 -5.85
N ARG A 39 -0.75 -4.91 -5.42
CA ARG A 39 -1.29 -3.56 -5.70
C ARG A 39 -0.47 -2.46 -5.03
N LEU A 40 -0.11 -2.61 -3.75
CA LEU A 40 0.73 -1.64 -3.04
C LEU A 40 2.12 -1.52 -3.68
N LYS A 41 2.70 -2.64 -4.11
CA LYS A 41 3.98 -2.66 -4.81
C LYS A 41 3.91 -1.88 -6.12
N GLY A 42 2.83 -2.07 -6.91
CA GLY A 42 2.61 -1.29 -8.12
C GLY A 42 2.46 0.21 -7.86
N VAL A 43 1.86 0.60 -6.73
CA VAL A 43 1.81 2.00 -6.30
C VAL A 43 3.19 2.54 -5.93
N ARG A 44 4.00 1.76 -5.20
CA ARG A 44 5.38 2.11 -4.85
C ARG A 44 6.24 2.32 -6.09
N ASP A 45 6.18 1.38 -7.03
CA ASP A 45 6.92 1.45 -8.29
C ASP A 45 6.44 2.63 -9.16
N GLY A 46 5.13 2.92 -9.14
CA GLY A 46 4.55 4.10 -9.80
C GLY A 46 4.98 5.42 -9.17
N LEU A 47 5.12 5.48 -7.84
CA LEU A 47 5.63 6.65 -7.11
C LEU A 47 7.13 6.86 -7.36
N GLU A 48 7.92 5.79 -7.42
CA GLU A 48 9.33 5.85 -7.79
C GLU A 48 9.51 6.34 -9.24
N THR A 49 8.69 5.82 -10.16
CA THR A 49 8.67 6.27 -11.57
C THR A 49 8.22 7.72 -11.69
N SER A 50 7.22 8.16 -10.91
CA SER A 50 6.76 9.56 -10.85
C SER A 50 7.74 10.50 -10.14
N SER A 51 8.69 9.94 -9.38
CA SER A 51 9.81 10.69 -8.80
C SER A 51 10.92 10.95 -9.83
N GLN A 52 10.92 10.26 -10.97
CA GLN A 52 11.62 10.75 -12.15
C GLN A 52 10.84 11.95 -12.72
N PRO A 53 11.50 13.06 -13.08
CA PRO A 53 10.85 14.34 -13.33
C PRO A 53 10.08 14.31 -14.66
N ILE A 54 8.88 13.73 -14.65
CA ILE A 54 7.88 13.95 -15.68
C ILE A 54 6.97 15.05 -15.12
N TRP A 55 7.15 16.26 -15.63
CA TRP A 55 6.30 17.43 -15.38
C TRP A 55 4.81 17.04 -15.36
N ASN A 56 4.18 16.92 -14.18
CA ASN A 56 2.75 16.63 -14.09
C ASN A 56 2.09 17.35 -12.89
N PRO A 57 1.09 18.24 -13.11
CA PRO A 57 0.62 19.18 -12.09
C PRO A 57 -0.33 18.61 -11.01
N PHE A 58 -0.60 17.30 -10.96
CA PHE A 58 -1.59 16.71 -10.04
C PHE A 58 -1.08 15.53 -9.17
N PRO A 59 -0.08 15.74 -8.28
CA PRO A 59 0.46 14.68 -7.42
C PRO A 59 -0.44 14.27 -6.23
N PHE A 60 -1.42 15.09 -5.86
CA PHE A 60 -2.18 14.90 -4.61
C PHE A 60 -3.32 13.86 -4.70
N ILE A 61 -3.85 13.60 -5.91
CA ILE A 61 -5.00 12.71 -6.10
C ILE A 61 -4.61 11.24 -5.82
N GLY A 62 -3.39 10.85 -6.16
CA GLY A 62 -2.88 9.50 -5.89
C GLY A 62 -2.69 9.23 -4.39
N ILE A 63 -2.11 10.19 -3.66
CA ILE A 63 -1.86 10.04 -2.21
C ILE A 63 -3.18 9.97 -1.43
N LEU A 64 -4.17 10.79 -1.80
CA LEU A 64 -5.48 10.79 -1.15
C LEU A 64 -6.22 9.46 -1.35
N THR A 65 -6.16 8.89 -2.56
CA THR A 65 -6.81 7.60 -2.84
C THR A 65 -6.16 6.44 -2.11
N ILE A 66 -4.82 6.44 -1.96
CA ILE A 66 -4.09 5.43 -1.18
C ILE A 66 -4.43 5.54 0.31
N ALA A 67 -4.46 6.75 0.88
CA ALA A 67 -4.81 6.97 2.27
C ALA A 67 -6.24 6.48 2.58
N VAL A 68 -7.19 6.78 1.70
CA VAL A 68 -8.59 6.31 1.82
C VAL A 68 -8.66 4.78 1.75
N LEU A 69 -7.88 4.14 0.87
CA LEU A 69 -7.82 2.68 0.77
C LEU A 69 -7.26 2.02 2.04
N LEU A 70 -6.22 2.59 2.63
CA LEU A 70 -5.63 2.11 3.89
C LEU A 70 -6.64 2.21 5.04
N ILE A 71 -7.32 3.36 5.17
CA ILE A 71 -8.36 3.55 6.21
C ILE A 71 -9.48 2.53 6.01
N TYR A 72 -9.95 2.33 4.79
CA TYR A 72 -11.00 1.36 4.47
C TYR A 72 -10.58 -0.08 4.83
N VAL A 73 -9.34 -0.45 4.53
CA VAL A 73 -8.79 -1.77 4.88
C VAL A 73 -8.74 -1.98 6.38
N ILE A 74 -8.27 -0.98 7.15
CA ILE A 74 -8.20 -1.04 8.61
C ILE A 74 -9.61 -1.13 9.21
N LEU A 75 -10.55 -0.29 8.75
CA LEU A 75 -11.93 -0.29 9.25
C LEU A 75 -12.62 -1.62 8.99
N HIS A 76 -12.47 -2.18 7.79
CA HIS A 76 -13.06 -3.46 7.42
C HIS A 76 -12.42 -4.62 8.19
N PHE A 77 -11.13 -4.55 8.51
CA PHE A 77 -10.48 -5.58 9.31
C PHE A 77 -10.99 -5.54 10.76
N ALA A 78 -11.05 -4.35 11.36
CA ALA A 78 -11.51 -4.14 12.72
C ALA A 78 -12.99 -4.47 12.95
N THR A 79 -13.85 -4.28 11.94
CA THR A 79 -15.29 -4.60 12.05
C THR A 79 -15.62 -6.08 11.90
N ARG A 80 -14.69 -6.90 11.40
CA ARG A 80 -14.92 -8.34 11.19
C ARG A 80 -14.58 -9.21 12.40
N GLU A 81 -13.96 -8.63 13.43
CA GLU A 81 -13.57 -9.30 14.67
C GLU A 81 -14.53 -9.03 15.85
N ARG A 82 -15.68 -8.38 15.61
CA ARG A 82 -16.80 -8.28 16.57
C ARG A 82 -17.97 -9.12 16.12
#